data_AF-A0AA36F8X0-F1
#
_entry.id   AF-A0AA36F8X0-F1
#
_cell.length_a   1.000
_cell.length_b   1.000
_cell.length_c   1.000
_cell.angle_alpha   90.00
_cell.angle_beta   90.00
_cell.angle_gamma   90.00
#
_symmetry.space_group_name_H-M   'P 1'
#
loop_
_entity.id
_entity.type
_entity.pdbx_description
1 polymer ?
#
loop_
_entity_poly.entity_id
_entity_poly.type
_entity_poly.pdbx_seq_one_letter_code
_entity_poly.pdbx_strand_id
1 'polypeptide(L)'
;MKPATINATWKHLWPEDIYDDKGFTPAEIQHSKVQKGLQSAAIIGGDGFADLTTGDIDALLDCHSQSLTYADLENLTKSASEEEEEEEEEEEEETQQEREEIVDQTGLTLERLAKLCNLAK
;
A
#
# COMPACT_ATOMS: atom_id res chain seq x y z
N MET A 1 4.39 -29.30 -6.32
CA MET A 1 3.00 -28.90 -6.68
C MET A 1 3.07 -28.16 -8.02
N LYS A 2 2.10 -28.34 -8.93
CA LYS A 2 2.18 -27.68 -10.26
C LYS A 2 1.61 -26.25 -10.15
N PRO A 3 2.20 -25.23 -10.80
CA PRO A 3 1.68 -23.86 -10.78
C PRO A 3 0.21 -23.77 -11.20
N ALA A 4 -0.19 -24.57 -12.19
CA ALA A 4 -1.59 -24.67 -12.63
C ALA A 4 -2.54 -25.13 -11.52
N THR A 5 -2.09 -25.99 -10.60
CA THR A 5 -2.89 -26.44 -9.46
C THR A 5 -3.05 -25.32 -8.43
N ILE A 6 -1.99 -24.54 -8.19
CA ILE A 6 -2.02 -23.38 -7.30
C ILE A 6 -2.99 -22.35 -7.87
N ASN A 7 -2.80 -21.93 -9.13
CA ASN A 7 -3.64 -20.93 -9.78
C ASN A 7 -5.11 -21.37 -9.84
N ALA A 8 -5.42 -22.65 -10.08
CA ALA A 8 -6.80 -23.12 -10.07
C ALA A 8 -7.46 -22.99 -8.69
N THR A 9 -6.72 -23.27 -7.61
CA THR A 9 -7.22 -23.09 -6.24
C THR A 9 -7.45 -21.62 -5.93
N TRP A 10 -6.48 -20.77 -6.24
CA TRP A 10 -6.62 -19.33 -6.00
C TRP A 10 -7.71 -18.71 -6.88
N LYS A 11 -7.92 -19.20 -8.10
CA LYS A 11 -8.94 -18.65 -9.03
C LYS A 11 -10.36 -18.91 -8.52
N HIS A 12 -10.52 -19.92 -7.68
CA HIS A 12 -11.78 -20.18 -7.01
C HIS A 12 -12.06 -19.17 -5.88
N LEU A 13 -11.01 -18.59 -5.29
CA LEU A 13 -11.09 -17.62 -4.20
C LEU A 13 -11.14 -16.18 -4.73
N TRP A 14 -10.28 -15.85 -5.68
CA TRP A 14 -10.16 -14.54 -6.33
C TRP A 14 -10.17 -14.67 -7.85
N PRO A 15 -11.35 -14.89 -8.46
CA PRO A 15 -11.47 -15.07 -9.90
C PRO A 15 -11.13 -13.82 -10.71
N GLU A 16 -11.34 -12.63 -10.15
CA GLU A 16 -11.09 -11.34 -10.83
C GLU A 16 -9.59 -11.00 -10.87
N ASP A 17 -8.82 -11.43 -9.87
CA ASP A 17 -7.41 -11.10 -9.73
C ASP A 17 -6.47 -12.12 -10.40
N ILE A 18 -7.01 -13.28 -10.80
CA ILE A 18 -6.23 -14.37 -11.37
C ILE A 18 -6.40 -14.45 -12.86
N TYR A 19 -5.44 -13.83 -13.52
CA TYR A 19 -5.26 -13.91 -14.96
C TYR A 19 -4.78 -15.31 -15.38
N ASP A 20 -5.46 -15.89 -16.37
CA ASP A 20 -5.02 -17.11 -17.08
C ASP A 20 -3.82 -16.85 -18.02
N ASP A 21 -3.10 -15.75 -17.83
CA ASP A 21 -1.98 -15.43 -18.70
C ASP A 21 -0.89 -16.48 -18.52
N LYS A 22 -0.29 -16.91 -19.64
CA LYS A 22 0.82 -17.86 -19.64
C LYS A 22 2.10 -17.24 -19.08
N GLY A 23 2.02 -16.01 -18.58
CA GLY A 23 3.14 -15.17 -18.21
C GLY A 23 3.97 -14.81 -19.43
N PHE A 24 5.05 -14.09 -19.18
CA PHE A 24 6.07 -13.82 -20.18
C PHE A 24 7.19 -14.85 -20.06
N THR A 25 7.74 -15.27 -21.19
CA THR A 25 9.01 -16.01 -21.16
C THR A 25 10.14 -15.09 -20.70
N PRO A 26 11.21 -15.61 -20.07
CA PRO A 26 12.34 -14.78 -19.63
C PRO A 26 12.93 -13.91 -20.74
N ALA A 27 12.99 -14.45 -21.97
CA ALA A 27 13.47 -13.71 -23.14
C ALA A 27 12.53 -12.56 -23.54
N GLU A 28 11.21 -12.73 -23.42
CA GLU A 28 10.24 -11.67 -23.69
C GLU A 28 10.29 -10.56 -22.64
N ILE A 29 10.51 -10.92 -21.37
CA ILE A 29 10.71 -9.97 -20.28
C ILE A 29 11.94 -9.12 -20.59
N GLN A 30 13.10 -9.75 -20.71
CA GLN A 30 14.39 -9.08 -20.86
C GLN A 30 14.50 -8.22 -22.14
N HIS A 31 13.92 -8.67 -23.26
CA HIS A 31 14.12 -7.98 -24.54
C HIS A 31 12.97 -7.07 -24.98
N SER A 32 11.72 -7.36 -24.61
CA SER A 32 10.54 -6.67 -25.16
C SER A 32 9.78 -5.86 -24.11
N LYS A 33 9.59 -6.42 -22.92
CA LYS A 33 8.80 -5.76 -21.86
C LYS A 33 9.61 -4.71 -21.11
N VAL A 34 10.84 -5.04 -20.72
CA VAL A 34 11.75 -4.09 -20.06
C VAL A 34 11.98 -2.86 -20.93
N GLN A 35 12.25 -3.06 -22.22
CA GLN A 35 12.45 -1.95 -23.17
C GLN A 35 11.21 -1.06 -23.35
N LYS A 36 10.02 -1.67 -23.44
CA LYS A 36 8.76 -0.90 -23.50
C LYS A 36 8.47 -0.16 -22.20
N GLY A 37 8.79 -0.77 -21.06
CA GLY A 37 8.67 -0.16 -19.74
C GLY A 37 9.55 1.08 -19.63
N LEU A 38 10.83 0.97 -20.00
CA LEU A 38 11.77 2.09 -20.02
C LEU A 38 11.33 3.20 -20.98
N GLN A 39 10.88 2.84 -22.17
CA GLN A 39 10.35 3.83 -23.11
C GLN A 39 9.14 4.56 -22.53
N SER A 40 8.28 3.86 -21.81
CA SER A 40 7.11 4.46 -21.16
C SER A 40 7.53 5.37 -20.00
N ALA A 41 8.47 4.94 -19.17
CA ALA A 41 9.04 5.74 -18.07
C ALA A 41 9.70 7.02 -18.59
N ALA A 42 10.45 6.93 -19.70
CA ALA A 42 11.05 8.09 -20.36
C ALA A 42 10.01 9.06 -20.93
N ILE A 43 8.86 8.56 -21.41
CA ILE A 43 7.75 9.40 -21.90
C ILE A 43 7.02 10.11 -20.74
N ILE A 44 6.75 9.38 -19.65
CA ILE A 44 6.11 9.93 -18.46
C ILE A 44 7.04 10.98 -17.82
N GLY A 45 8.34 10.69 -17.79
CA GLY A 45 9.35 11.53 -17.17
C GLY A 45 9.17 11.64 -15.66
N GLY A 46 9.88 12.59 -15.05
CA GLY A 46 9.89 12.79 -13.60
C GLY A 46 11.11 12.15 -12.94
N ASP A 47 11.38 12.59 -11.70
CA ASP A 47 12.49 12.11 -10.90
C ASP A 47 12.36 10.60 -10.66
N GLY A 48 13.43 9.84 -10.89
CA GLY A 48 13.46 8.38 -10.81
C GLY A 48 12.91 7.62 -12.02
N PHE A 49 12.04 8.20 -12.86
CA PHE A 49 11.57 7.55 -14.10
C PHE A 49 12.44 7.89 -15.32
N ALA A 50 12.93 9.13 -15.40
CA ALA A 50 13.80 9.56 -16.51
C ALA A 50 15.20 8.92 -16.44
N ASP A 51 15.66 8.61 -15.24
CA ASP A 51 16.97 8.02 -14.98
C ASP A 51 16.94 6.48 -14.92
N LEU A 52 15.76 5.88 -15.06
CA LEU A 52 15.56 4.44 -14.97
C LEU A 52 16.34 3.73 -16.09
N THR A 53 17.16 2.75 -15.73
CA THR A 53 17.94 1.95 -16.68
C THR A 53 17.47 0.50 -16.74
N THR A 54 17.94 -0.22 -17.76
CA THR A 54 17.73 -1.68 -17.83
C THR A 54 18.33 -2.39 -16.61
N GLY A 55 19.48 -1.90 -16.12
CA GLY A 55 20.16 -2.49 -14.96
C GLY A 55 19.34 -2.39 -13.68
N ASP A 56 18.60 -1.29 -13.50
CA ASP A 56 17.74 -1.11 -12.33
C ASP A 56 16.57 -2.10 -12.35
N ILE A 57 15.98 -2.32 -13.53
CA ILE A 57 14.89 -3.28 -13.71
C ILE A 57 15.40 -4.72 -13.57
N ASP A 58 16.57 -5.04 -14.11
CA ASP A 58 17.18 -6.36 -13.97
C ASP A 58 17.53 -6.65 -12.51
N ALA A 59 18.09 -5.68 -11.78
CA ALA A 59 18.36 -5.82 -10.34
C ALA A 59 17.08 -6.04 -9.52
N LEU A 60 15.99 -5.36 -9.88
CA LEU A 60 14.69 -5.55 -9.26
C LEU A 60 14.13 -6.96 -9.54
N LEU A 61 14.19 -7.41 -10.80
CA LEU A 61 13.78 -8.76 -11.19
C LEU A 61 14.60 -9.83 -10.48
N ASP A 62 15.90 -9.64 -10.34
CA ASP A 62 16.79 -10.56 -9.63
C ASP A 62 16.47 -10.62 -8.14
N CYS A 63 16.19 -9.48 -7.51
CA CYS A 63 15.76 -9.43 -6.11
C CYS A 63 14.48 -10.24 -5.89
N HIS A 64 13.46 -10.05 -6.75
CA HIS A 64 12.20 -10.78 -6.67
C HIS A 64 12.29 -12.25 -7.13
N SER A 65 13.35 -12.63 -7.84
CA SER A 65 13.60 -14.02 -8.24
C SER A 65 14.15 -14.87 -7.09
N GLN A 66 14.58 -14.25 -6.00
CA GLN A 66 15.05 -14.96 -4.82
C GLN A 66 13.88 -15.63 -4.10
N SER A 67 14.02 -16.93 -3.83
CA SER A 67 13.03 -17.67 -3.05
C SER A 67 13.00 -17.14 -1.62
N LEU A 68 11.83 -16.68 -1.18
CA LEU A 68 11.61 -16.29 0.20
C LEU A 68 11.85 -17.47 1.13
N THR A 69 12.57 -17.22 2.23
CA THR A 69 12.70 -18.16 3.33
C THR A 69 11.51 -18.07 4.26
N TYR A 70 11.36 -19.05 5.15
CA TYR A 70 10.29 -19.04 6.16
C TYR A 70 10.40 -17.81 7.09
N ALA A 71 11.62 -17.38 7.39
CA ALA A 71 11.86 -16.18 8.17
C ALA A 71 11.42 -14.92 7.42
N ASP A 72 11.62 -14.85 6.10
CA ASP A 72 11.14 -13.72 5.29
C ASP A 72 9.61 -13.67 5.25
N LEU A 73 8.96 -14.84 5.18
CA LEU A 73 7.49 -14.96 5.28
C LEU A 73 6.96 -14.47 6.62
N GLU A 74 7.60 -14.87 7.73
CA GLU A 74 7.23 -14.44 9.08
C GLU A 74 7.38 -12.91 9.25
N ASN A 75 8.45 -12.34 8.70
CA ASN A 75 8.63 -10.88 8.70
C ASN A 75 7.57 -10.18 7.86
N LEU A 76 7.22 -10.68 6.67
CA LEU A 76 6.15 -10.08 5.85
C LEU A 76 4.80 -10.07 6.58
N THR A 77 4.45 -11.17 7.25
CA THR A 77 3.22 -11.22 8.05
C THR A 77 3.26 -10.29 9.25
N LYS A 78 4.45 -10.04 9.81
CA LYS A 78 4.61 -9.12 10.91
C LYS A 78 4.50 -7.67 10.45
N SER A 79 5.19 -7.29 9.38
CA SER A 79 5.15 -5.92 8.83
C SER A 79 3.74 -5.53 8.41
N ALA A 80 2.97 -6.43 7.79
CA ALA A 80 1.57 -6.17 7.45
C ALA A 80 0.70 -5.90 8.69
N SER A 81 0.98 -6.58 9.81
CA SER A 81 0.26 -6.34 11.08
C SER A 81 0.70 -5.05 11.77
N GLU A 82 1.97 -4.67 11.65
CA GLU A 82 2.55 -3.49 12.30
C GLU A 82 2.12 -2.21 11.57
N GLU A 83 2.01 -2.25 10.24
CA GLU A 83 1.45 -1.15 9.42
C GLU A 83 -0.05 -0.91 9.71
N GLU A 84 -0.86 -1.97 9.88
CA GLU A 84 -2.28 -1.83 10.25
C GLU A 84 -2.45 -1.23 11.65
N GLU A 85 -1.59 -1.58 12.62
CA GLU A 85 -1.62 -1.02 13.97
C GLU A 85 -1.25 0.48 13.98
N GLU A 86 -0.25 0.89 13.20
CA GLU A 86 0.15 2.31 13.08
C GLU A 86 -0.96 3.16 12.42
N GLU A 87 -1.63 2.66 11.38
CA GLU A 87 -2.76 3.36 10.75
C GLU A 87 -3.97 3.53 11.70
N GLU A 88 -4.28 2.50 12.51
CA GLU A 88 -5.34 2.57 13.51
C GLU A 88 -5.02 3.57 14.64
N GLU A 89 -3.77 3.64 15.09
CA GLU A 89 -3.32 4.61 16.10
C GLU A 89 -3.39 6.05 15.56
N GLU A 90 -2.99 6.30 14.31
CA GLU A 90 -3.09 7.62 13.67
C GLU A 90 -4.56 8.08 13.49
N GLU A 91 -5.47 7.19 13.07
CA GLU A 91 -6.91 7.51 12.98
C GLU A 91 -7.53 7.80 14.37
N GLU A 92 -7.13 7.08 15.41
CA GLU A 92 -7.57 7.34 16.78
C GLU A 92 -7.05 8.68 17.33
N GLU A 93 -5.82 9.08 17.02
CA GLU A 93 -5.27 10.38 17.42
C GLU A 93 -5.94 11.55 16.67
N GLU A 94 -6.17 11.44 15.36
CA GLU A 94 -6.87 12.46 14.58
C GLU A 94 -8.33 12.64 15.06
N THR A 95 -9.04 11.54 15.32
CA THR A 95 -10.43 11.63 15.82
C THR A 95 -10.53 12.17 17.24
N GLN A 96 -9.51 11.96 18.08
CA GLN A 96 -9.42 12.58 19.40
C GLN A 96 -9.16 14.09 19.31
N GLN A 97 -8.23 14.51 18.44
CA GLN A 97 -7.97 15.94 18.20
C GLN A 97 -9.19 16.67 17.63
N GLU A 98 -9.89 16.09 16.65
CA GLU A 98 -11.12 16.67 16.12
C GLU A 98 -12.21 16.80 17.20
N ARG A 99 -12.37 15.77 18.05
CA ARG A 99 -13.32 15.84 19.18
C ARG A 99 -12.97 16.94 20.17
N GLU A 100 -11.70 17.11 20.50
CA GLU A 100 -11.22 18.15 21.42
C GLU A 100 -11.44 19.54 20.83
N GLU A 101 -11.14 19.75 19.55
CA GLU A 101 -11.37 21.02 18.85
C GLU A 101 -12.86 21.38 18.74
N ILE A 102 -13.73 20.40 18.48
CA ILE A 102 -15.19 20.60 18.45
C ILE A 102 -15.74 20.98 19.83
N VAL A 103 -15.21 20.38 20.90
CA VAL A 103 -15.59 20.70 22.29
C VAL A 103 -15.20 22.15 22.63
N ASP A 104 -14.06 22.64 22.17
CA ASP A 104 -13.60 24.00 22.42
C ASP A 104 -14.37 25.06 21.62
N GLN A 105 -14.71 24.80 20.35
CA GLN A 105 -15.40 25.78 19.50
C GLN A 105 -16.92 25.83 19.75
N THR A 106 -17.56 24.68 19.98
CA THR A 106 -19.04 24.57 20.05
C THR A 106 -19.59 23.96 21.33
N GLY A 107 -18.74 23.39 22.19
CA GLY A 107 -19.18 22.70 23.40
C GLY A 107 -19.78 23.62 24.47
N LEU A 108 -20.77 23.08 25.20
CA LEU A 108 -21.28 23.65 26.45
C LEU A 108 -20.23 23.45 27.56
N THR A 109 -19.17 24.26 27.54
CA THR A 109 -18.22 24.30 28.66
C THR A 109 -18.93 24.81 29.92
N LEU A 110 -18.48 24.36 31.10
CA LEU A 110 -19.02 24.78 32.40
C LEU A 110 -19.04 26.32 32.54
N GLU A 111 -18.05 27.01 31.99
CA GLU A 111 -17.98 28.47 31.95
C GLU A 111 -19.00 29.10 30.99
N ARG A 112 -19.24 28.53 29.80
CA ARG A 112 -20.30 29.00 28.88
C ARG A 112 -21.67 28.79 29.48
N LEU A 113 -21.91 27.64 30.12
CA LEU A 113 -23.16 27.35 30.82
C LEU A 113 -23.39 28.36 31.96
N ALA A 114 -22.36 28.63 32.77
CA ALA A 114 -22.43 29.64 33.83
C ALA A 114 -22.73 31.05 33.27
N LYS A 115 -22.10 31.44 32.15
CA LYS A 115 -22.37 32.73 31.47
C LYS A 115 -23.81 32.81 30.95
N LEU A 116 -24.34 31.75 30.33
CA LEU A 116 -25.72 31.71 29.83
C LEU A 116 -26.75 31.75 30.97
N CYS A 117 -26.52 31.01 32.06
CA CYS A 117 -27.38 31.05 33.24
C CYS A 117 -27.41 32.42 33.93
N ASN A 118 -26.30 33.18 33.86
CA ASN A 118 -26.23 34.54 34.39
C ASN A 118 -26.89 35.57 33.46
N LEU A 119 -26.90 35.33 32.14
CA LEU A 119 -27.57 36.21 31.17
C LEU A 119 -29.10 36.05 31.16
N ALA A 120 -29.59 34.91 31.64
CA ALA A 120 -31.02 34.56 31.71
C ALA A 120 -31.72 35.05 33.00
N LYS A 121 -31.06 35.89 33.80
CA LYS A 121 -31.62 36.59 34.98
C LYS A 121 -31.85 38.06 34.66
#